data_AF-A0A1Y4K6X1-F1
#
_entry.id   AF-A0A1Y4K6X1-F1
#
_cell.length_a   1.000
_cell.length_b   1.000
_cell.length_c   1.000
_cell.angle_alpha   90.00
_cell.angle_beta   90.00
_cell.angle_gamma   90.00
#
_symmetry.space_group_name_H-M   'P 1'
#
loop_
_entity.id
_entity.type
_entity.pdbx_description
1 polymer ?
#
loop_
_entity_poly.entity_id
_entity_poly.type
_entity_poly.pdbx_seq_one_letter_code
_entity_poly.pdbx_strand_id
1 'polypeptide(L)'
;PRPQPQPKTCCLRQQVLDSLEQWQLARLLSRRAGKQSRQMSNVAAQLHQQAKQLSAAYFLQSGVRYWPVAQLTAPRMTTYVGGLRQLYQRNQALTQEFQTCRAKAGSPDLMQLYGQLAQEGVKRAALLRQLLEQTGM
;
A
#
# COMPACT_ATOMS: atom_id res chain seq x y z
N PRO A 1 25.14 -19.78 5.56
CA PRO A 1 24.55 -18.55 4.97
C PRO A 1 23.21 -18.88 4.28
N ARG A 2 22.08 -18.53 4.92
CA ARG A 2 20.78 -18.56 4.21
C ARG A 2 20.81 -17.44 3.16
N PRO A 3 20.46 -17.69 1.90
CA PRO A 3 20.33 -16.63 0.92
C PRO A 3 19.26 -15.65 1.42
N GLN A 4 19.64 -14.40 1.63
CA GLN A 4 18.68 -13.33 1.88
C GLN A 4 17.75 -13.28 0.66
N PRO A 5 16.42 -13.38 0.83
CA PRO A 5 15.50 -13.29 -0.28
C PRO A 5 15.67 -11.91 -0.90
N GLN A 6 16.24 -11.86 -2.10
CA GLN A 6 16.30 -10.63 -2.88
C GLN A 6 14.87 -10.09 -2.99
N PRO A 7 14.63 -8.78 -2.81
CA PRO A 7 13.32 -8.21 -3.01
C PRO A 7 12.90 -8.51 -4.45
N LYS A 8 11.96 -9.45 -4.60
CA LYS A 8 11.41 -9.82 -5.90
C LYS A 8 10.54 -8.65 -6.34
N THR A 9 11.13 -7.73 -7.09
CA THR A 9 10.39 -6.68 -7.76
C THR A 9 9.27 -7.31 -8.57
N CYS A 10 8.04 -6.77 -8.46
CA CYS A 10 6.84 -7.31 -9.11
C CYS A 10 6.30 -8.62 -8.54
N CYS A 11 6.65 -8.93 -7.29
CA CYS A 11 6.03 -10.03 -6.58
C CYS A 11 4.66 -9.62 -6.03
N LEU A 12 3.57 -10.09 -6.66
CA LEU A 12 2.19 -9.84 -6.21
C LEU A 12 1.98 -10.18 -4.72
N ARG A 13 2.56 -11.27 -4.22
CA ARG A 13 2.45 -11.63 -2.79
C ARG A 13 3.05 -10.57 -1.88
N GLN A 14 4.23 -10.05 -2.24
CA GLN A 14 4.89 -9.00 -1.47
C GLN A 14 4.07 -7.70 -1.52
N GLN A 15 3.54 -7.34 -2.69
CA GLN A 15 2.71 -6.15 -2.85
C GLN A 15 1.39 -6.24 -2.08
N VAL A 16 0.79 -7.44 -1.97
CA VAL A 16 -0.38 -7.69 -1.10
C VAL A 16 0.00 -7.46 0.37
N LEU A 17 1.12 -8.02 0.83
CA LEU A 17 1.63 -7.82 2.19
C LEU A 17 1.85 -6.33 2.48
N ASP A 18 2.58 -5.62 1.61
CA ASP A 18 2.87 -4.20 1.77
C ASP A 18 1.61 -3.33 1.78
N SER A 19 0.62 -3.66 0.96
CA SER A 19 -0.68 -2.96 0.94
C SER A 19 -1.46 -3.18 2.25
N LEU A 20 -1.43 -4.40 2.80
CA LEU A 20 -2.07 -4.73 4.07
C LEU A 20 -1.39 -4.07 5.27
N GLU A 21 -0.05 -4.01 5.29
CA GLU A 21 0.66 -3.32 6.35
C GLU A 21 0.44 -1.80 6.30
N GLN A 22 0.43 -1.21 5.10
CA GLN A 22 0.05 0.20 4.93
C GLN A 22 -1.40 0.45 5.38
N TRP A 23 -2.32 -0.46 5.09
CA TRP A 23 -3.70 -0.39 5.59
C TRP A 23 -3.77 -0.40 7.12
N GLN A 24 -3.03 -1.29 7.80
CA GLN A 24 -2.97 -1.32 9.25
C GLN A 24 -2.43 -0.01 9.84
N LEU A 25 -1.37 0.55 9.24
CA LEU A 25 -0.82 1.84 9.64
C LEU A 25 -1.84 2.98 9.42
N ALA A 26 -2.51 3.01 8.28
CA ALA A 26 -3.55 4.00 7.99
C ALA A 26 -4.74 3.92 8.97
N ARG A 27 -5.14 2.71 9.37
CA ARG A 27 -6.16 2.52 10.41
C ARG A 27 -5.71 3.05 11.76
N LEU A 28 -4.46 2.79 12.15
CA LEU A 28 -3.90 3.29 13.39
C LEU A 28 -3.84 4.83 13.39
N LEU A 29 -3.39 5.43 12.29
CA LEU A 29 -3.38 6.87 12.08
C LEU A 29 -4.80 7.46 12.14
N SER A 30 -5.79 6.84 11.49
CA SER A 30 -7.17 7.30 11.53
C SER A 30 -7.72 7.42 12.95
N ARG A 31 -7.35 6.49 13.85
CA ARG A 31 -7.77 6.56 15.27
C ARG A 31 -7.14 7.74 16.02
N ARG A 32 -5.97 8.21 15.59
CA ARG A 32 -5.25 9.35 16.20
C ARG A 32 -5.46 10.69 15.49
N ALA A 33 -6.05 10.68 14.30
CA ALA A 33 -6.16 11.83 13.40
C ALA A 33 -7.15 12.93 13.83
N GLY A 34 -7.94 12.72 14.90
CA GLY A 34 -8.93 13.69 15.38
C GLY A 34 -9.85 14.17 14.25
N LYS A 35 -9.78 15.46 13.91
CA LYS A 35 -10.57 16.09 12.83
C LYS A 35 -10.34 15.48 11.44
N GLN A 36 -9.14 14.92 11.19
CA GLN A 36 -8.79 14.28 9.91
C GLN A 36 -9.15 12.79 9.85
N SER A 37 -9.82 12.24 10.88
CA SER A 37 -10.13 10.81 10.97
C SER A 37 -10.91 10.27 9.76
N ARG A 38 -11.86 11.02 9.21
CA ARG A 38 -12.62 10.60 8.01
C ARG A 38 -11.73 10.44 6.78
N GLN A 39 -10.82 11.40 6.54
CA GLN A 39 -9.88 11.34 5.42
C GLN A 39 -8.94 10.14 5.56
N MET A 40 -8.39 9.92 6.76
CA MET A 40 -7.53 8.76 7.03
C MET A 40 -8.27 7.42 6.97
N SER A 41 -9.55 7.37 7.37
CA SER A 41 -10.40 6.18 7.19
C SER A 41 -10.60 5.86 5.70
N ASN A 42 -10.78 6.88 4.86
CA ASN A 42 -10.86 6.68 3.41
C ASN A 42 -9.53 6.16 2.83
N VAL A 43 -8.40 6.72 3.26
CA VAL A 43 -7.06 6.20 2.90
C VAL A 43 -6.92 4.73 3.26
N ALA A 44 -7.35 4.34 4.47
CA ALA A 44 -7.33 2.94 4.89
C ALA A 44 -8.24 2.06 4.01
N ALA A 45 -9.48 2.49 3.71
CA ALA A 45 -10.40 1.74 2.86
C ALA A 45 -9.81 1.50 1.46
N GLN A 46 -9.20 2.52 0.86
CA GLN A 46 -8.54 2.42 -0.44
C GLN A 46 -7.35 1.46 -0.42
N LEU A 47 -6.49 1.48 0.62
CA LEU A 47 -5.36 0.55 0.75
C LEU A 47 -5.82 -0.91 0.92
N HIS A 48 -6.91 -1.12 1.66
CA HIS A 48 -7.52 -2.43 1.79
C HIS A 48 -8.10 -2.93 0.46
N GLN A 49 -8.75 -2.05 -0.31
CA GLN A 49 -9.25 -2.38 -1.64
C GLN A 49 -8.12 -2.70 -2.62
N GLN A 50 -7.03 -1.95 -2.58
CA GLN A 50 -5.80 -2.24 -3.34
C GLN A 50 -5.25 -3.64 -3.00
N ALA A 51 -5.16 -3.99 -1.72
CA ALA A 51 -4.73 -5.33 -1.30
C ALA A 51 -5.65 -6.43 -1.85
N LYS A 52 -6.97 -6.20 -1.86
CA LYS A 52 -7.95 -7.13 -2.46
C LYS A 52 -7.75 -7.29 -3.96
N GLN A 53 -7.55 -6.19 -4.69
CA GLN A 53 -7.32 -6.24 -6.14
C GLN A 53 -6.05 -7.02 -6.48
N LEU A 54 -4.95 -6.79 -5.75
CA LEU A 54 -3.71 -7.54 -5.92
C LEU A 54 -3.85 -9.02 -5.55
N SER A 55 -4.60 -9.33 -4.49
CA SER A 55 -4.89 -10.72 -4.08
C SER A 55 -5.73 -11.44 -5.14
N ALA A 56 -6.72 -10.76 -5.72
CA ALA A 56 -7.51 -11.28 -6.84
C ALA A 56 -6.63 -11.54 -8.08
N ALA A 57 -5.76 -10.60 -8.44
CA ALA A 57 -4.81 -10.79 -9.55
C ALA A 57 -3.88 -11.99 -9.31
N TYR A 58 -3.37 -12.15 -8.08
CA TYR A 58 -2.56 -13.31 -7.71
C TYR A 58 -3.35 -14.62 -7.83
N PHE A 59 -4.60 -14.64 -7.39
CA PHE A 59 -5.48 -15.80 -7.52
C PHE A 59 -5.73 -16.15 -8.99
N LEU A 60 -6.01 -15.17 -9.84
CA LEU A 60 -6.20 -15.38 -11.27
C LEU A 60 -4.95 -15.95 -11.95
N GLN A 61 -3.76 -15.56 -11.52
CA GLN A 61 -2.51 -16.04 -12.10
C GLN A 61 -2.07 -17.43 -11.58
N SER A 62 -2.36 -17.74 -10.32
CA SER A 62 -1.79 -18.93 -9.64
C SER A 62 -2.81 -19.97 -9.20
N GLY A 63 -4.10 -19.65 -9.18
CA GLY A 63 -5.16 -20.48 -8.60
C GLY A 63 -5.16 -20.54 -7.07
N VAL A 64 -4.22 -19.87 -6.38
CA VAL A 64 -4.06 -19.96 -4.93
C VAL A 64 -4.60 -18.71 -4.24
N ARG A 65 -5.48 -18.90 -3.26
CA ARG A 65 -5.98 -17.79 -2.42
C ARG A 65 -4.86 -17.31 -1.50
N TYR A 66 -4.53 -16.02 -1.59
CA TYR A 66 -3.47 -15.43 -0.76
C TYR A 66 -3.97 -14.20 -0.01
N TRP A 67 -4.10 -14.35 1.31
CA TRP A 67 -4.51 -13.27 2.21
C TRP A 67 -3.74 -13.37 3.56
N PRO A 68 -2.53 -12.80 3.64
CA PRO A 68 -1.54 -13.14 4.65
C PRO A 68 -1.67 -12.34 5.96
N VAL A 69 -2.86 -12.32 6.58
CA VAL A 69 -3.11 -11.50 7.79
C VAL A 69 -2.21 -11.92 8.97
N ALA A 70 -1.90 -13.21 9.11
CA ALA A 70 -1.03 -13.72 10.17
C ALA A 70 0.44 -13.34 10.00
N GLN A 71 0.86 -12.89 8.81
CA GLN A 71 2.25 -12.50 8.50
C GLN A 71 2.48 -10.99 8.66
N LEU A 72 1.42 -10.21 8.98
CA LEU A 72 1.50 -8.77 9.04
C LEU A 72 2.29 -8.31 10.26
N THR A 73 3.23 -7.40 10.05
CA THR A 73 3.94 -6.74 11.14
C THR A 73 3.01 -5.74 11.82
N ALA A 74 2.93 -5.79 13.15
CA ALA A 74 2.14 -4.83 13.91
C ALA A 74 2.56 -3.38 13.58
N PRO A 75 1.61 -2.49 13.23
CA PRO A 75 1.95 -1.11 12.87
C PRO A 75 2.52 -0.39 14.08
N ARG A 76 3.68 0.24 13.92
CA ARG A 76 4.34 1.05 14.94
C ARG A 76 4.47 2.48 14.45
N MET A 77 4.12 3.43 15.31
CA MET A 77 4.34 4.86 15.05
C MET A 77 4.62 5.58 16.36
N THR A 78 5.71 6.36 16.39
CA THR A 78 6.13 7.16 17.54
C THR A 78 5.30 8.43 17.67
N THR A 79 5.09 9.14 16.56
CA THR A 79 4.25 10.35 16.47
C THR A 79 3.29 10.25 15.29
N TYR A 80 2.22 11.07 15.31
CA TYR A 80 1.26 11.11 14.20
C TYR A 80 1.93 11.56 12.89
N VAL A 81 2.70 12.65 12.93
CA VAL A 81 3.47 13.17 11.78
C VAL A 81 4.50 12.14 11.29
N GLY A 82 5.20 11.45 12.21
CA GLY A 82 6.13 10.37 11.85
C GLY A 82 5.44 9.21 11.14
N GLY A 83 4.24 8.82 11.60
CA GLY A 83 3.43 7.80 10.94
C GLY A 83 2.92 8.23 9.56
N LEU A 84 2.50 9.48 9.39
CA LEU A 84 2.12 10.04 8.08
C LEU A 84 3.30 10.03 7.10
N ARG A 85 4.50 10.45 7.54
CA ARG A 85 5.73 10.38 6.73
C ARG A 85 6.04 8.95 6.31
N GLN A 86 5.98 8.00 7.24
CA GLN A 86 6.21 6.59 6.94
C GLN A 86 5.21 6.07 5.91
N LEU A 87 3.91 6.36 6.09
CA LEU A 87 2.88 5.94 5.15
C LEU A 87 3.08 6.56 3.76
N TYR A 88 3.45 7.84 3.70
CA TYR A 88 3.76 8.54 2.45
C TYR A 88 4.95 7.90 1.70
N GLN A 89 6.04 7.60 2.40
CA GLN A 89 7.22 6.95 1.81
C GLN A 89 6.91 5.54 1.30
N ARG A 90 6.20 4.73 2.09
CA ARG A 90 5.79 3.37 1.69
C ARG A 90 4.84 3.39 0.50
N ASN A 91 3.87 4.31 0.49
CA ASN A 91 2.95 4.46 -0.63
C ASN A 91 3.69 4.88 -1.91
N GLN A 92 4.65 5.81 -1.84
CA GLN A 92 5.46 6.19 -3.00
C GLN A 92 6.30 5.02 -3.53
N ALA A 93 7.00 4.29 -2.66
CA ALA A 93 7.81 3.15 -3.06
C ALA A 93 6.97 2.09 -3.79
N LEU A 94 5.81 1.75 -3.23
CA LEU A 94 4.89 0.78 -3.83
C LEU A 94 4.27 1.30 -5.14
N THR A 95 3.99 2.61 -5.23
CA THR A 95 3.51 3.25 -6.47
C THR A 95 4.54 3.16 -7.58
N GLN A 96 5.81 3.42 -7.27
CA GLN A 96 6.92 3.31 -8.23
C GLN A 96 7.14 1.84 -8.65
N GLU A 97 6.96 0.91 -7.72
CA GLU A 97 6.97 -0.51 -8.04
C GLU A 97 5.85 -0.86 -9.03
N PHE A 98 4.61 -0.42 -8.80
CA PHE A 98 3.51 -0.65 -9.73
C PHE A 98 3.80 -0.11 -11.14
N GLN A 99 4.42 1.07 -11.26
CA GLN A 99 4.83 1.61 -12.57
C GLN A 99 5.86 0.72 -13.26
N THR A 100 6.86 0.24 -12.50
CA THR A 100 7.87 -0.70 -13.01
C THR A 100 7.23 -2.02 -13.44
N CYS A 101 6.28 -2.53 -12.66
CA CYS A 101 5.64 -3.82 -12.90
C CYS A 101 4.59 -3.77 -14.00
N ARG A 102 3.98 -2.61 -14.24
CA ARG A 102 3.14 -2.37 -15.41
C ARG A 102 3.91 -2.64 -16.70
N ALA A 103 5.14 -2.13 -16.82
CA ALA A 103 5.98 -2.33 -18.01
C ALA A 103 6.42 -3.79 -18.20
N LYS A 104 6.42 -4.59 -17.13
CA LYS A 104 6.81 -6.01 -17.13
C LYS A 104 5.62 -6.97 -17.05
N ALA A 105 4.38 -6.46 -17.10
CA ALA A 105 3.20 -7.26 -16.91
C ALA A 105 3.04 -8.27 -18.05
N GLY A 106 2.85 -9.54 -17.72
CA GLY A 106 2.69 -10.62 -18.70
C GLY A 106 1.31 -10.69 -19.35
N SER A 107 0.35 -9.86 -18.90
CA SER A 107 -1.00 -9.80 -19.46
C SER A 107 -1.55 -8.36 -19.50
N PRO A 108 -2.43 -8.02 -20.47
CA PRO A 108 -3.06 -6.71 -20.55
C PRO A 108 -3.86 -6.33 -19.30
N ASP A 109 -4.58 -7.28 -18.70
CA ASP A 109 -5.37 -7.05 -17.48
C ASP A 109 -4.49 -6.65 -16.30
N LEU A 110 -3.34 -7.32 -16.14
CA LEU A 110 -2.39 -7.01 -15.08
C LEU A 110 -1.69 -5.67 -15.32
N MET A 111 -1.39 -5.34 -16.59
CA MET A 111 -0.88 -4.02 -16.98
C MET A 111 -1.88 -2.92 -16.61
N GLN A 112 -3.16 -3.10 -16.94
CA GLN A 112 -4.21 -2.15 -16.62
C GLN A 112 -4.37 -1.99 -15.10
N LEU A 113 -4.39 -3.09 -14.35
CA LEU A 113 -4.46 -3.07 -12.90
C LEU A 113 -3.31 -2.25 -12.29
N TYR A 114 -2.06 -2.55 -12.66
CA TYR A 114 -0.92 -1.77 -12.15
C TYR A 114 -0.99 -0.30 -12.52
N GLY A 115 -1.51 0.04 -13.71
CA GLY A 115 -1.75 1.43 -14.11
C GLY A 115 -2.74 2.14 -13.20
N GLN A 116 -3.87 1.50 -12.91
CA GLN A 116 -4.89 2.03 -11.99
C GLN A 116 -4.32 2.20 -10.58
N LEU A 117 -3.64 1.18 -10.04
CA LEU A 117 -3.05 1.21 -8.71
C LEU A 117 -1.98 2.30 -8.58
N ALA A 118 -1.16 2.51 -9.62
CA ALA A 118 -0.17 3.58 -9.63
C ALA A 118 -0.83 4.97 -9.59
N GLN A 119 -1.90 5.19 -10.35
CA GLN A 119 -2.64 6.47 -10.34
C GLN A 119 -3.27 6.75 -8.98
N GLU A 120 -3.91 5.75 -8.37
CA GLU A 120 -4.48 5.86 -7.03
C GLU A 120 -3.39 6.10 -5.96
N GLY A 121 -2.23 5.46 -6.12
CA GLY A 121 -1.05 5.69 -5.31
C GLY A 121 -0.56 7.14 -5.35
N VAL A 122 -0.50 7.75 -6.54
CA VAL A 122 -0.14 9.18 -6.70
C VAL A 122 -1.16 10.09 -6.01
N LYS A 123 -2.46 9.86 -6.20
CA LYS A 123 -3.52 10.63 -5.53
C LYS A 123 -3.42 10.52 -4.01
N ARG A 124 -3.16 9.33 -3.49
CA ARG A 124 -2.96 9.08 -2.05
C ARG A 124 -1.73 9.81 -1.52
N ALA A 125 -0.63 9.82 -2.26
CA ALA A 125 0.58 10.56 -1.88
C ALA A 125 0.30 12.06 -1.75
N ALA A 126 -0.42 12.66 -2.71
CA ALA A 126 -0.82 14.06 -2.65
C ALA A 126 -1.70 14.35 -1.43
N LEU A 127 -2.68 13.49 -1.13
CA LEU A 127 -3.53 13.63 0.06
C LEU A 127 -2.72 13.53 1.36
N LEU A 128 -1.80 12.57 1.47
CA LEU A 128 -0.95 12.41 2.66
C LEU A 128 -0.04 13.62 2.88
N ARG A 129 0.48 14.22 1.80
CA ARG A 129 1.23 15.47 1.86
C ARG A 129 0.36 16.62 2.36
N GLN A 130 -0.86 16.78 1.83
CA GLN A 130 -1.79 17.81 2.28
C GLN A 130 -2.16 17.65 3.77
N LEU A 131 -2.31 16.40 4.24
CA LEU A 131 -2.56 16.11 5.66
C LEU A 131 -1.36 16.52 6.54
N LEU A 132 -0.13 16.27 6.08
CA LEU A 132 1.09 16.70 6.76
C LEU A 132 1.15 18.22 6.90
N GLU A 133 0.87 18.94 5.81
CA GLU A 133 0.84 20.42 5.76
C GLU A 133 -0.19 20.98 6.76
N GLN A 134 -1.34 20.33 6.94
CA GLN A 134 -2.38 20.76 7.90
C GLN A 134 -2.03 20.47 9.36
N THR A 135 -1.13 19.54 9.64
CA THR A 135 -0.73 19.18 11.02
C THR A 135 0.35 20.07 11.63
N GLY A 136 0.75 21.15 10.96
CA GLY A 136 1.67 22.15 11.50
C GLY A 136 3.14 21.78 11.33
N MET A 137 3.56 21.50 10.09
CA MET A 137 4.93 21.84 9.69
C MET A 137 5.06 23.34 9.51
#